data_AF-A0A1X7NCV0-F1
#
_entry.id   AF-A0A1X7NCV0-F1
#
_cell.length_a   1.000
_cell.length_b   1.000
_cell.length_c   1.000
_cell.angle_alpha   90.00
_cell.angle_beta   90.00
_cell.angle_gamma   90.00
#
_symmetry.space_group_name_H-M   'P 1'
#
loop_
_entity.id
_entity.type
_entity.pdbx_description
1 polymer ?
#
loop_
_entity_poly.entity_id
_entity_poly.type
_entity_poly.pdbx_seq_one_letter_code
_entity_poly.pdbx_strand_id
1 'polypeptide(L)'
;MGINIKNERVEELARRLAMQTNQSITGAIEQALNGELRRLEIQDDYATRKARIREIIRRSGPTPPGVTSDHSDFYDEFGLFK
;
A
#
# COMPACT_ATOMS: atom_id res chain seq x y z
N MET A 1 2.35 -26.55 -16.77
CA MET A 1 2.90 -26.00 -18.03
C MET A 1 4.11 -25.14 -17.70
N GLY A 2 5.15 -25.13 -18.53
CA GLY A 2 6.43 -24.49 -18.21
C GLY A 2 6.63 -23.18 -18.97
N ILE A 3 7.06 -22.14 -18.26
CA ILE A 3 7.59 -20.92 -18.89
C ILE A 3 9.03 -21.19 -19.35
N ASN A 4 9.39 -20.76 -20.56
CA ASN A 4 10.77 -20.86 -21.05
C ASN A 4 11.37 -19.47 -21.16
N ILE A 5 12.33 -19.17 -20.29
CA ILE A 5 13.03 -17.87 -20.25
C ILE A 5 14.42 -18.09 -20.84
N LYS A 6 14.62 -17.62 -22.09
CA LYS A 6 15.92 -17.69 -22.78
C LYS A 6 16.69 -16.39 -22.61
N ASN A 7 17.04 -16.07 -21.36
CA ASN A 7 17.81 -14.87 -21.04
C ASN A 7 18.75 -15.18 -19.86
N GLU A 8 20.06 -15.10 -20.11
CA GLU A 8 21.12 -15.44 -19.15
C GLU A 8 21.05 -14.60 -17.87
N ARG A 9 20.74 -13.31 -18.00
CA ARG A 9 20.59 -12.40 -16.85
C ARG A 9 19.42 -12.81 -15.96
N VAL A 10 18.30 -13.23 -16.54
CA VAL A 10 17.13 -13.65 -15.76
C VAL A 10 17.43 -14.97 -15.05
N GLU A 11 18.14 -15.88 -15.70
CA GLU A 11 18.57 -17.13 -15.07
C GLU A 11 19.50 -16.87 -13.87
N GLU A 12 20.49 -15.98 -14.03
CA GLU A 12 21.40 -15.59 -12.95
C GLU A 12 20.62 -14.98 -11.76
N LEU A 13 19.69 -14.06 -12.03
CA LEU A 13 18.85 -13.45 -11.01
C LEU A 13 18.00 -14.49 -10.28
N ALA A 14 17.40 -15.43 -10.99
CA ALA A 14 16.58 -16.47 -10.39
C ALA A 14 17.41 -17.42 -9.52
N ARG A 15 18.62 -17.80 -9.97
CA ARG A 15 19.55 -18.61 -9.17
C ARG A 15 19.97 -17.89 -7.90
N ARG A 16 20.35 -16.62 -8.00
CA ARG A 16 20.75 -15.80 -6.85
C ARG A 16 19.60 -15.63 -5.85
N LEU A 17 18.40 -15.37 -6.34
CA LEU A 17 17.22 -15.25 -5.48
C LEU A 17 16.94 -16.56 -4.74
N ALA A 18 16.96 -17.69 -5.44
CA ALA A 18 16.76 -19.01 -4.86
C ALA A 18 17.79 -19.36 -3.77
N MET A 19 19.07 -19.00 -4.00
CA MET A 19 20.12 -19.17 -2.98
C MET A 19 19.87 -18.31 -1.75
N GLN A 20 19.45 -17.04 -1.93
CA GLN A 20 19.19 -16.13 -0.81
C GLN A 20 17.94 -16.50 -0.01
N THR A 21 16.90 -17.03 -0.67
CA THR A 21 15.65 -17.43 -0.01
C THR A 21 15.65 -18.88 0.46
N ASN A 22 16.70 -19.65 0.16
CA ASN A 22 16.81 -21.09 0.42
C ASN A 22 15.62 -21.88 -0.16
N GLN A 23 15.28 -21.58 -1.42
CA GLN A 23 14.15 -22.17 -2.15
C GLN A 23 14.61 -22.80 -3.46
N SER A 24 13.73 -23.55 -4.12
CA SER A 24 13.92 -23.90 -5.52
C SER A 24 13.86 -22.64 -6.40
N ILE A 25 14.49 -22.69 -7.57
CA ILE A 25 14.41 -21.60 -8.58
C ILE A 25 12.95 -21.25 -8.88
N THR A 26 12.10 -22.27 -9.09
CA THR A 26 10.67 -22.08 -9.35
C THR A 26 9.96 -21.42 -8.18
N GLY A 27 10.19 -21.88 -6.94
CA GLY A 27 9.56 -21.32 -5.75
C GLY A 27 9.98 -19.87 -5.48
N ALA A 28 11.25 -19.56 -5.70
CA ALA A 28 11.78 -18.21 -5.57
C ALA A 28 11.15 -17.25 -6.60
N ILE A 29 11.03 -17.69 -7.86
CA ILE A 29 10.35 -16.91 -8.91
C ILE A 29 8.87 -16.71 -8.56
N GLU A 30 8.17 -17.77 -8.16
CA GLU A 30 6.77 -17.72 -7.79
C GLU A 30 6.53 -16.74 -6.63
N GLN A 31 7.35 -16.78 -5.58
CA GLN A 31 7.26 -15.84 -4.47
C GLN A 31 7.51 -14.40 -4.91
N ALA A 32 8.52 -14.15 -5.75
CA ALA A 32 8.81 -12.81 -6.24
C ALA A 32 7.67 -12.24 -7.08
N LEU A 33 7.12 -13.03 -8.01
CA LEU A 33 5.99 -12.63 -8.85
C LEU A 33 4.75 -12.34 -8.00
N ASN A 34 4.40 -13.21 -7.06
CA ASN A 34 3.30 -13.00 -6.14
C ASN A 34 3.49 -11.74 -5.28
N GLY A 35 4.72 -11.49 -4.82
CA GLY A 35 5.05 -10.30 -4.04
C GLY A 35 4.87 -9.00 -4.83
N GLU A 36 5.26 -8.99 -6.11
CA GLU A 36 5.11 -7.82 -6.96
C GLU A 36 3.64 -7.58 -7.34
N LEU A 37 2.90 -8.63 -7.68
CA LEU A 37 1.45 -8.54 -7.93
C LEU A 37 0.72 -7.97 -6.72
N ARG A 38 0.98 -8.50 -5.52
CA ARG A 38 0.38 -7.99 -4.28
C ARG A 38 0.71 -6.51 -4.04
N ARG A 39 1.94 -6.09 -4.33
CA ARG A 39 2.36 -4.69 -4.19
C ARG A 39 1.55 -3.77 -5.10
N LEU A 40 1.36 -4.18 -6.35
CA LEU A 40 0.57 -3.45 -7.33
C LEU A 40 -0.91 -3.39 -6.94
N GLU A 41 -1.49 -4.51 -6.49
CA GLU A 41 -2.88 -4.57 -5.99
C GLU A 41 -3.11 -3.61 -4.80
N ILE A 42 -2.19 -3.58 -3.84
CA ILE A 42 -2.29 -2.66 -2.68
C ILE A 42 -2.17 -1.20 -3.13
N GLN A 43 -1.29 -0.89 -4.08
CA GLN A 43 -1.15 0.47 -4.61
C GLN A 43 -2.43 0.92 -5.34
N ASP A 44 -3.03 0.03 -6.13
CA ASP A 44 -4.28 0.31 -6.83
C ASP A 44 -5.46 0.49 -5.86
N ASP A 45 -5.54 -0.33 -4.81
CA ASP A 45 -6.54 -0.14 -3.74
C ASP A 45 -6.35 1.20 -3.03
N TYR A 46 -5.12 1.59 -2.71
CA TYR A 46 -4.84 2.89 -2.10
C TYR A 46 -5.27 4.05 -3.00
N ALA A 47 -4.91 4.01 -4.29
CA ALA A 47 -5.28 5.04 -5.26
C ALA A 47 -6.81 5.14 -5.41
N THR A 48 -7.47 3.99 -5.53
CA THR A 48 -8.93 3.86 -5.62
C THR A 48 -9.61 4.39 -4.37
N ARG A 49 -9.15 4.00 -3.18
CA ARG A 49 -9.69 4.47 -1.90
C ARG A 49 -9.51 5.97 -1.73
N LYS A 50 -8.35 6.50 -2.10
CA LYS A 50 -8.06 7.95 -2.06
C LYS A 50 -8.97 8.73 -3.01
N ALA A 51 -9.23 8.21 -4.20
CA ALA A 51 -10.16 8.82 -5.14
C ALA A 51 -11.59 8.84 -4.58
N ARG A 52 -12.06 7.74 -3.97
CA ARG A 52 -13.38 7.69 -3.30
C ARG A 52 -13.50 8.71 -2.17
N ILE A 53 -12.49 8.81 -1.30
CA ILE A 53 -12.48 9.79 -0.20
C ILE A 53 -12.54 11.23 -0.73
N ARG A 54 -11.75 11.55 -1.77
CA ARG A 54 -11.79 12.87 -2.40
C ARG A 54 -13.16 13.19 -2.97
N GLU A 55 -13.83 12.22 -3.57
CA GLU A 55 -15.18 12.41 -4.10
C GLU A 55 -16.20 12.67 -2.98
N ILE A 56 -16.07 11.99 -1.83
CA ILE A 56 -16.91 12.25 -0.64
C ILE A 56 -16.67 13.68 -0.14
N ILE A 57 -15.41 14.10 0.03
CA ILE A 57 -15.05 15.46 0.47
C ILE A 57 -15.57 16.51 -0.52
N ARG A 58 -15.46 16.25 -1.84
CA ARG A 58 -15.98 17.15 -2.87
C ARG A 58 -17.50 17.32 -2.76
N ARG A 59 -18.23 16.25 -2.41
CA ARG A 59 -19.70 16.28 -2.23
C ARG A 59 -20.14 16.91 -0.92
N SER A 60 -19.35 16.81 0.16
CA SER A 60 -19.73 17.32 1.47
C SER A 60 -19.77 18.86 1.56
N GLY A 61 -19.18 19.55 0.59
CA GLY A 61 -19.09 21.02 0.60
C GLY A 61 -18.05 21.53 1.61
N PRO A 62 -17.78 22.84 1.62
CA PRO A 62 -16.86 23.45 2.57
C PRO A 62 -17.43 23.43 3.99
N THR A 63 -16.56 23.26 4.98
CA THR A 63 -16.93 23.45 6.38
C THR A 63 -17.49 24.87 6.57
N PRO A 64 -18.68 25.03 7.18
CA PRO A 64 -19.25 26.36 7.40
C PRO A 64 -18.29 27.24 8.24
N PRO A 65 -18.14 28.53 7.90
CA PRO A 65 -17.27 29.43 8.65
C PRO A 65 -17.74 29.56 10.11
N GLY A 66 -16.78 29.53 11.04
CA GLY A 66 -17.04 29.61 12.49
C GLY A 66 -17.37 28.28 13.16
N VAL A 67 -17.49 27.18 12.42
CA VAL A 67 -17.63 25.83 13.00
C VAL A 67 -16.25 25.27 13.25
N THR A 68 -15.89 25.11 14.52
CA THR A 68 -14.62 24.54 14.98
C THR A 68 -14.89 23.33 15.87
N SER A 69 -14.01 22.32 15.81
CA SER A 69 -13.98 21.22 16.78
C SER A 69 -13.08 21.58 17.98
N ASP A 70 -12.85 22.88 18.17
CA ASP A 70 -12.17 23.41 19.34
C ASP A 70 -13.08 23.25 20.56
N HIS A 71 -12.61 22.45 21.51
CA HIS A 71 -13.29 22.15 22.76
C HIS A 71 -12.48 22.71 23.95
N SER A 72 -11.65 23.74 23.73
CA SER A 72 -10.84 24.40 24.77
C SER A 72 -11.68 25.04 25.89
N ASP A 73 -12.97 25.22 25.66
CA ASP A 73 -13.99 25.56 26.65
C ASP A 73 -14.20 24.44 27.68
N PHE A 74 -14.14 23.17 27.27
CA PHE A 74 -14.35 22.01 28.13
C PHE A 74 -13.07 21.40 28.71
N TYR A 75 -11.93 21.58 28.04
CA TYR A 75 -10.67 20.96 28.41
C TYR A 75 -9.59 21.98 28.81
N ASP A 76 -8.71 21.62 29.75
CA ASP A 76 -7.53 22.37 30.14
C ASP A 76 -6.38 22.23 29.13
N GLU A 77 -5.26 22.90 29.40
CA GLU A 77 -4.08 22.89 28.53
C GLU A 77 -3.43 21.50 28.38
N PHE A 78 -3.77 20.56 29.27
CA PHE A 78 -3.33 19.16 29.23
C PHE A 78 -4.40 18.22 28.63
N GLY A 79 -5.56 18.74 28.23
CA GLY A 79 -6.67 17.97 27.65
C GLY A 79 -7.56 17.28 28.68
N LEU A 80 -7.54 17.70 29.94
CA LEU A 80 -8.41 17.20 31.01
C LEU A 80 -9.66 18.06 31.16
N PHE A 81 -10.77 17.45 31.58
CA PHE A 81 -12.02 18.17 31.80
C PHE A 81 -11.88 19.20 32.95
N LYS A 82 -12.35 20.42 32.73
CA LYS A 82 -12.31 21.53 33.69
C LYS A 82 -13.41 21.46 34.76
#